data_AF-A0A942RP99-F1
#
_entry.id   AF-A0A942RP99-F1
#
_cell.length_a   1.000
_cell.length_b   1.000
_cell.length_c   1.000
_cell.angle_alpha   90.00
_cell.angle_beta   90.00
_cell.angle_gamma   90.00
#
_symmetry.space_group_name_H-M   'P 1'
#
loop_
_entity.id
_entity.type
_entity.pdbx_description
1 polymer ?
#
loop_
_entity_poly.entity_id
_entity_poly.type
_entity_poly.pdbx_seq_one_letter_code
_entity_poly.pdbx_strand_id
1 'polypeptide(L)'
;MITFAPFIFIALAFLLHKRIEMKQYVQLTLLLLLTLVIDAIFAYKITQNIHEAKQIVGLVNEQWNFDMIWRDVNFYLVIFAGFVVYVILGMVFNRVMQELKNYNPFHYAVRRRRKEIEELEKKRDEKELKIENLKKQINRIAAEVDRDTYLLNNVVLAPAKLYTQLANYSSDWFQFISQLPEPPKTRLEQANVGTYHKVLQKAGLKVV
;
A
#
# COMPACT_ATOMS: atom_id res chain seq x y z
N MET A 1 -26.21 21.22 -51.39
CA MET A 1 -24.89 20.58 -51.60
C MET A 1 -23.89 20.85 -50.47
N ILE A 2 -23.93 22.01 -49.80
CA ILE A 2 -23.03 22.40 -48.69
C ILE A 2 -23.19 21.54 -47.40
N THR A 3 -24.31 20.84 -47.22
CA THR A 3 -24.59 20.03 -46.02
C THR A 3 -23.81 18.72 -45.92
N PHE A 4 -23.26 18.19 -47.02
CA PHE A 4 -22.57 16.89 -47.01
C PHE A 4 -21.06 16.99 -46.78
N ALA A 5 -20.45 18.15 -46.97
CA ALA A 5 -19.01 18.34 -46.79
C ALA A 5 -18.52 17.90 -45.39
N PRO A 6 -19.21 18.23 -44.27
CA PRO A 6 -18.80 17.77 -42.94
C PRO A 6 -18.78 16.24 -42.80
N PHE A 7 -19.73 15.53 -43.43
CA PHE A 7 -19.81 14.07 -43.38
C PHE A 7 -18.65 13.42 -44.12
N ILE A 8 -18.23 13.99 -45.25
CA ILE A 8 -17.08 13.51 -46.02
C ILE A 8 -15.79 13.65 -45.19
N PHE A 9 -15.61 14.79 -44.52
CA PHE A 9 -14.45 15.00 -43.64
C PHE A 9 -14.44 14.07 -42.43
N ILE A 10 -15.60 13.80 -41.81
CA ILE A 10 -15.71 12.86 -40.70
C ILE A 10 -15.42 11.42 -41.16
N ALA A 11 -15.98 11.00 -42.30
CA ALA A 11 -15.74 9.68 -42.87
C ALA A 11 -14.26 9.47 -43.22
N LEU A 12 -13.62 10.48 -43.82
CA LEU A 12 -12.19 10.48 -44.11
C LEU A 12 -11.36 10.38 -42.82
N ALA A 13 -11.68 11.17 -41.80
CA ALA A 13 -10.97 11.15 -40.52
C ALA A 13 -11.09 9.79 -39.80
N PHE A 14 -12.26 9.15 -39.87
CA PHE A 14 -12.47 7.81 -39.35
C PHE A 14 -11.64 6.74 -40.09
N LEU A 15 -11.60 6.83 -41.42
CA LEU A 15 -10.75 5.96 -42.26
C LEU A 15 -9.27 6.12 -41.91
N LEU A 16 -8.79 7.35 -41.70
CA LEU A 16 -7.41 7.64 -41.29
C LEU A 16 -7.07 6.96 -39.95
N HIS A 17 -7.94 7.07 -38.94
CA HIS A 17 -7.66 6.50 -37.62
C HIS A 17 -7.63 4.98 -37.61
N LYS A 18 -8.57 4.34 -38.30
CA LYS A 18 -8.60 2.87 -38.40
C LYS A 18 -7.30 2.33 -39.02
N ARG A 19 -6.70 3.06 -39.96
CA ARG A 19 -5.40 2.71 -40.57
C ARG A 19 -4.21 2.95 -39.64
N ILE A 20 -4.27 3.98 -38.79
CA ILE A 20 -3.27 4.24 -37.73
C ILE A 20 -3.26 3.11 -36.70
N GLU A 21 -4.44 2.65 -36.26
CA GLU A 21 -4.57 1.58 -35.25
C GLU A 21 -4.04 0.23 -35.74
N MET A 22 -4.15 -0.03 -37.05
CA MET A 22 -3.57 -1.22 -37.70
C MET A 22 -2.05 -1.09 -37.98
N LYS A 23 -1.38 -0.01 -37.52
CA LYS A 23 0.04 0.30 -37.76
C LYS A 23 0.43 0.35 -39.26
N GLN A 24 -0.54 0.56 -40.14
CA GLN A 24 -0.33 0.60 -41.60
C GLN A 24 0.04 2.02 -42.04
N TYR A 25 1.20 2.51 -41.56
CA TYR A 25 1.68 3.87 -41.86
C TYR A 25 1.82 4.15 -43.36
N VAL A 26 2.15 3.14 -44.17
CA VAL A 26 2.24 3.26 -45.64
C VAL A 26 0.90 3.65 -46.26
N GLN A 27 -0.20 3.03 -45.83
CA GLN A 27 -1.54 3.31 -46.36
C GLN A 27 -2.07 4.67 -45.89
N LEU A 28 -1.64 5.10 -44.70
CA LEU A 28 -1.93 6.43 -44.18
C LEU A 28 -1.28 7.52 -45.03
N THR A 29 0.02 7.37 -45.32
CA THR A 29 0.77 8.31 -46.16
C THR A 29 0.22 8.35 -47.58
N LEU A 30 -0.18 7.19 -48.13
CA LEU A 30 -0.81 7.11 -49.46
C LEU A 30 -2.16 7.84 -49.51
N LEU A 31 -3.00 7.69 -48.49
CA LEU A 31 -4.29 8.39 -48.42
C LEU A 31 -4.09 9.90 -48.30
N LEU A 32 -3.11 10.33 -47.52
CA LEU A 32 -2.77 11.74 -47.32
C LEU A 32 -2.21 12.39 -48.59
N LEU A 33 -1.40 11.64 -49.36
CA LEU A 33 -0.94 12.05 -50.69
C LEU A 33 -2.10 12.18 -51.68
N LEU A 34 -3.02 11.21 -51.71
CA LEU A 34 -4.18 11.27 -52.58
C LEU A 34 -5.03 12.52 -52.29
N THR A 35 -5.26 12.85 -51.02
CA THR A 35 -5.98 14.06 -50.64
C THR A 35 -5.23 15.34 -50.99
N LEU A 36 -3.90 15.35 -50.85
CA LEU A 36 -3.06 16.49 -51.26
C LEU A 36 -3.17 16.76 -52.77
N VAL A 37 -3.24 15.71 -53.58
CA VAL A 37 -3.45 15.84 -55.04
C VAL A 37 -4.83 16.44 -55.34
N ILE A 38 -5.86 16.00 -54.65
CA ILE A 38 -7.22 16.56 -54.80
C ILE A 38 -7.23 18.05 -54.42
N ASP A 39 -6.58 18.43 -53.33
CA ASP A 39 -6.45 19.83 -52.91
C ASP A 39 -5.67 20.67 -53.92
N ALA A 40 -4.60 20.13 -54.51
CA ALA A 40 -3.85 20.82 -55.57
C ALA A 40 -4.72 21.06 -56.82
N ILE A 41 -5.59 20.11 -57.18
CA ILE A 41 -6.56 20.27 -58.28
C ILE A 41 -7.58 21.36 -57.95
N PHE A 42 -8.10 21.39 -56.72
CA PHE A 42 -9.00 22.46 -56.28
C PHE A 42 -8.31 23.82 -56.28
N ALA A 43 -7.08 23.91 -55.78
CA ALA A 43 -6.29 25.13 -55.79
C ALA A 43 -6.06 25.66 -57.21
N TYR A 44 -5.76 24.77 -58.16
CA TYR A 44 -5.65 25.13 -59.57
C TYR A 44 -6.95 25.76 -60.08
N LYS A 45 -8.09 25.10 -59.86
CA LYS A 45 -9.39 25.60 -60.33
C LYS A 45 -9.81 26.91 -59.69
N ILE A 46 -9.55 27.07 -58.39
CA ILE A 46 -9.85 28.33 -57.69
C ILE A 46 -8.99 29.47 -58.23
N THR A 47 -7.69 29.22 -58.44
CA THR A 47 -6.76 30.23 -58.96
C THR A 47 -7.11 30.62 -60.39
N GLN A 48 -7.43 29.65 -61.26
CA GLN A 48 -7.94 29.89 -62.61
C GLN A 48 -9.19 30.78 -62.58
N ASN A 49 -10.19 30.44 -61.75
CA ASN A 49 -11.42 31.22 -61.63
C ASN A 49 -11.17 32.66 -61.12
N ILE A 50 -10.23 32.83 -60.17
CA ILE A 50 -9.83 34.16 -59.69
C ILE A 50 -9.19 34.97 -60.82
N HIS A 51 -8.35 34.34 -61.64
CA HIS A 51 -7.70 35.00 -62.76
C HIS A 51 -8.69 35.40 -63.86
N GLU A 52 -9.58 34.50 -64.25
CA GLU A 52 -10.66 34.76 -65.20
C GLU A 52 -11.58 35.89 -64.69
N ALA A 53 -11.90 35.91 -63.39
CA ALA A 53 -12.66 37.01 -62.79
C ALA A 53 -11.92 38.34 -62.87
N LYS A 54 -10.60 38.37 -62.65
CA LYS A 54 -9.78 39.59 -62.82
C LYS A 54 -9.72 40.04 -64.28
N GLN A 55 -9.72 39.10 -65.23
CA GLN A 55 -9.76 39.40 -66.66
C GLN A 55 -11.10 40.04 -67.06
N ILE A 56 -12.22 39.53 -66.55
CA ILE A 56 -13.56 40.10 -66.81
C ILE A 56 -13.65 41.56 -66.31
N VAL A 57 -13.00 41.87 -65.18
CA VAL A 57 -12.97 43.22 -64.59
C VAL A 57 -11.94 44.13 -65.28
N GLY A 58 -11.20 43.62 -66.26
CA GLY A 58 -10.21 44.40 -67.04
C GLY A 58 -8.89 44.66 -66.31
N LEU A 59 -8.62 43.95 -65.21
CA LEU A 59 -7.38 44.10 -64.43
C LEU A 59 -6.19 43.36 -65.07
N VAL A 60 -6.46 42.39 -65.95
CA VAL A 60 -5.46 41.54 -66.61
C VAL A 60 -5.94 41.24 -68.03
N ASN A 61 -5.07 41.34 -69.04
CA ASN A 61 -5.42 41.06 -70.45
C ASN A 61 -4.94 39.69 -70.95
N GLU A 62 -4.13 38.99 -70.15
CA GLU A 62 -3.53 37.72 -70.52
C GLU A 62 -4.49 36.56 -70.24
N GLN A 63 -4.51 35.54 -71.12
CA GLN A 63 -5.26 34.31 -70.89
C GLN A 63 -4.52 33.40 -69.90
N TRP A 64 -5.30 32.68 -69.09
CA TRP A 64 -4.76 31.75 -68.09
C TRP A 64 -3.94 30.64 -68.74
N ASN A 65 -2.69 30.49 -68.29
CA ASN A 65 -1.79 29.41 -68.70
C ASN A 65 -1.36 28.56 -67.49
N PHE A 66 -1.14 27.26 -67.71
CA PHE A 66 -0.69 26.33 -66.66
C PHE A 66 0.64 26.76 -65.99
N ASP A 67 1.51 27.47 -66.69
CA ASP A 67 2.77 27.94 -66.08
C ASP A 67 2.58 29.09 -65.07
N MET A 68 1.44 29.79 -65.13
CA MET A 68 1.14 30.89 -64.21
C MET A 68 0.89 30.41 -62.78
N ILE A 69 0.52 29.13 -62.60
CA ILE A 69 0.27 28.52 -61.28
C ILE A 69 1.49 28.62 -60.37
N TRP A 70 2.70 28.43 -60.92
CA TRP A 70 3.94 28.47 -60.15
C TRP A 70 4.27 29.86 -59.62
N ARG A 71 3.74 30.91 -60.26
CA ARG A 71 4.00 32.31 -59.94
C ARG A 71 2.86 32.97 -59.16
N ASP A 72 1.67 32.38 -59.16
CA ASP A 72 0.50 32.95 -58.50
C ASP A 72 0.48 32.61 -57.00
N VAL A 73 0.54 33.64 -56.14
CA VAL A 73 0.45 33.51 -54.69
C VAL A 73 -0.89 32.90 -54.25
N ASN A 74 -1.97 33.15 -55.00
CA ASN A 74 -3.29 32.62 -54.66
C ASN A 74 -3.32 31.09 -54.68
N PHE A 75 -2.54 30.47 -55.56
CA PHE A 75 -2.44 29.01 -55.62
C PHE A 75 -1.86 28.43 -54.31
N TYR A 76 -0.73 28.98 -53.86
CA TYR A 76 -0.09 28.55 -52.62
C TYR A 76 -0.96 28.85 -51.39
N LEU A 77 -1.69 29.97 -51.38
CA LEU A 77 -2.63 30.31 -50.30
C LEU A 77 -3.76 29.28 -50.17
N VAL A 78 -4.33 28.82 -51.29
CA VAL A 78 -5.40 27.82 -51.25
C VAL A 78 -4.88 26.47 -50.77
N ILE A 79 -3.71 26.02 -51.23
CA ILE A 79 -3.07 24.79 -50.73
C ILE A 79 -2.77 24.90 -49.24
N PHE A 80 -2.23 26.04 -48.80
CA PHE A 80 -1.91 26.26 -47.41
C PHE A 80 -3.17 26.26 -46.53
N ALA A 81 -4.26 26.86 -46.98
CA ALA A 81 -5.54 26.83 -46.29
C ALA A 81 -6.08 25.40 -46.13
N GLY A 82 -6.03 24.57 -47.18
CA GLY A 82 -6.40 23.16 -47.11
C GLY A 82 -5.56 22.38 -46.11
N PHE A 83 -4.23 22.58 -46.13
CA PHE A 83 -3.31 21.93 -45.21
C PHE A 83 -3.60 22.25 -43.74
N VAL A 84 -3.89 23.52 -43.41
CA VAL A 84 -4.23 23.92 -42.03
C VAL A 84 -5.50 23.22 -41.54
N VAL A 85 -6.51 23.06 -42.40
CA VAL A 85 -7.74 22.33 -42.05
C VAL A 85 -7.42 20.87 -41.71
N TYR A 86 -6.54 20.20 -42.46
CA TYR A 86 -6.12 18.82 -42.15
C TYR A 86 -5.40 18.70 -40.80
N VAL A 87 -4.53 19.65 -40.47
CA VAL A 87 -3.82 19.67 -39.18
C VAL A 87 -4.82 19.79 -38.02
N ILE A 88 -5.78 20.71 -38.12
CA ILE A 88 -6.81 20.91 -37.09
C ILE A 88 -7.73 19.67 -37.02
N LEU A 89 -8.16 19.13 -38.16
CA LEU A 89 -9.01 17.94 -38.21
C LEU A 89 -8.32 16.73 -37.59
N GLY A 90 -7.04 16.53 -37.85
CA GLY A 90 -6.24 15.48 -37.20
C GLY A 90 -6.19 15.64 -35.68
N MET A 91 -5.97 16.87 -35.18
CA MET A 91 -5.97 17.14 -33.74
C MET A 91 -7.34 16.93 -33.08
N VAL A 92 -8.41 17.47 -33.67
CA VAL A 92 -9.78 17.33 -33.16
C VAL A 92 -10.20 15.87 -33.18
N PHE A 93 -9.95 15.18 -34.28
CA PHE A 93 -10.29 13.76 -34.40
C PHE A 93 -9.56 12.91 -33.36
N ASN A 94 -8.28 13.18 -33.09
CA ASN A 94 -7.53 12.46 -32.04
C ASN A 94 -8.19 12.64 -30.66
N ARG A 95 -8.67 13.84 -30.33
CA ARG A 95 -9.40 14.08 -29.06
C ARG A 95 -10.73 13.33 -29.02
N VAL A 96 -11.54 13.45 -30.07
CA VAL A 96 -12.84 12.77 -30.17
C VAL A 96 -12.69 11.26 -30.03
N MET A 97 -11.66 10.70 -30.65
CA MET A 97 -11.38 9.27 -30.59
C MET A 97 -10.86 8.82 -29.22
N GLN A 98 -10.05 9.63 -28.54
CA GLN A 98 -9.65 9.37 -27.16
C GLN A 98 -10.86 9.37 -26.22
N GLU A 99 -11.76 10.33 -26.40
CA GLU A 99 -13.01 10.39 -25.64
C GLU A 99 -13.89 9.17 -25.91
N LEU A 100 -14.07 8.77 -27.17
CA LEU A 100 -14.82 7.55 -27.53
C LEU A 100 -14.21 6.28 -26.90
N LYS A 101 -12.88 6.14 -26.89
CA LYS A 101 -12.20 5.00 -26.24
C LYS A 101 -12.38 5.05 -24.71
N ASN A 102 -12.29 6.23 -24.12
CA ASN A 102 -12.48 6.43 -22.68
C ASN A 102 -13.94 6.31 -22.24
N TYR A 103 -14.89 6.56 -23.15
CA TYR A 103 -16.32 6.50 -22.88
C TYR A 103 -16.83 5.07 -22.73
N ASN A 104 -16.02 4.03 -23.01
CA ASN A 104 -16.46 2.65 -22.91
C ASN A 104 -16.70 2.29 -21.43
N PRO A 105 -17.95 2.39 -20.93
CA PRO A 105 -18.24 2.42 -19.50
C PRO A 105 -17.95 1.06 -18.85
N PHE A 106 -17.96 0.00 -19.66
CA PHE A 106 -17.60 -1.34 -19.28
C PHE A 106 -16.15 -1.46 -18.83
N HIS A 107 -15.19 -0.88 -19.55
CA HIS A 107 -13.78 -0.95 -19.16
C HIS A 107 -13.49 -0.18 -17.88
N TYR A 108 -14.14 0.98 -17.71
CA TYR A 108 -14.03 1.75 -16.47
C TYR A 108 -14.64 1.00 -15.28
N ALA A 109 -15.82 0.41 -15.45
CA ALA A 109 -16.47 -0.41 -14.43
C ALA A 109 -15.63 -1.63 -14.06
N VAL A 110 -15.08 -2.37 -15.05
CA VAL A 110 -14.20 -3.52 -14.83
C VAL A 110 -12.92 -3.10 -14.11
N ARG A 111 -12.29 -1.98 -14.50
CA ARG A 111 -11.08 -1.48 -13.84
C ARG A 111 -11.36 -1.08 -12.39
N ARG A 112 -12.49 -0.42 -12.12
CA ARG A 112 -12.91 -0.07 -10.76
C ARG A 112 -13.14 -1.31 -9.91
N ARG A 113 -13.88 -2.30 -10.43
CA ARG A 113 -14.11 -3.57 -9.74
C ARG A 113 -12.81 -4.34 -9.47
N ARG A 114 -11.86 -4.37 -10.41
CA ARG A 114 -10.54 -5.00 -10.20
C ARG A 114 -9.76 -4.33 -9.08
N LYS A 115 -9.74 -3.00 -9.01
CA LYS A 115 -9.11 -2.27 -7.89
C LYS A 115 -9.77 -2.58 -6.56
N GLU A 116 -11.10 -2.64 -6.53
CA GLU A 116 -11.87 -2.99 -5.34
C GLU A 116 -11.54 -4.41 -4.86
N ILE A 117 -11.40 -5.37 -5.78
CA ILE A 117 -10.95 -6.74 -5.46
C ILE A 117 -9.53 -6.72 -4.87
N GLU A 118 -8.58 -6.02 -5.50
CA GLU A 118 -7.20 -5.95 -5.03
C GLU A 118 -7.09 -5.33 -3.61
N GLU A 119 -7.87 -4.30 -3.32
CA GLU A 119 -7.94 -3.70 -1.99
C GLU A 119 -8.55 -4.65 -0.95
N LEU A 120 -9.57 -5.41 -1.32
CA LEU A 120 -10.18 -6.42 -0.44
C LEU A 120 -9.24 -7.59 -0.19
N GLU A 121 -8.47 -8.03 -1.19
CA GLU A 121 -7.44 -9.07 -1.04
C GLU A 121 -6.35 -8.64 -0.07
N LYS A 122 -5.84 -7.40 -0.17
CA LYS A 122 -4.88 -6.85 0.80
C LYS A 122 -5.45 -6.84 2.22
N LYS A 123 -6.69 -6.40 2.39
CA LYS A 123 -7.36 -6.40 3.71
C LYS A 123 -7.58 -7.81 4.26
N ARG A 124 -7.84 -8.80 3.39
CA ARG A 124 -7.92 -10.22 3.79
C ARG A 124 -6.57 -10.68 4.32
N ASP A 125 -5.50 -10.45 3.57
CA ASP A 125 -4.15 -10.90 3.92
C ASP A 125 -3.66 -10.26 5.23
N GLU A 126 -3.94 -8.96 5.43
CA GLU A 126 -3.68 -8.27 6.70
C GLU A 126 -4.45 -8.89 7.89
N LYS A 127 -5.71 -9.29 7.69
CA LYS A 127 -6.52 -9.95 8.73
C LYS A 127 -6.01 -11.36 9.00
N GLU A 128 -5.59 -12.10 7.98
CA GLU A 128 -5.05 -13.44 8.10
C GLU A 128 -3.75 -13.46 8.91
N LEU A 129 -2.87 -12.48 8.65
CA LEU A 129 -1.63 -12.30 9.42
C LEU A 129 -1.91 -11.95 10.89
N LYS A 130 -2.93 -11.13 11.15
CA LYS A 130 -3.39 -10.84 12.52
C LYS A 130 -3.94 -12.09 13.22
N ILE A 131 -4.71 -12.92 12.52
CA ILE A 131 -5.22 -14.19 13.06
C ILE A 131 -4.06 -15.13 13.41
N GLU A 132 -3.06 -15.24 12.54
CA GLU A 132 -1.88 -16.08 12.80
C GLU A 132 -1.11 -15.60 14.03
N ASN A 133 -0.91 -14.29 14.17
CA ASN A 133 -0.26 -13.70 15.34
C ASN A 133 -1.05 -13.97 16.63
N LEU A 134 -2.38 -13.79 16.59
CA LEU A 134 -3.24 -14.09 17.73
C LEU A 134 -3.20 -15.58 18.11
N LYS A 135 -3.19 -16.49 17.12
CA LYS A 135 -3.01 -17.93 17.37
C LYS A 135 -1.67 -18.24 18.05
N LYS A 136 -0.59 -17.60 17.61
CA LYS A 136 0.74 -17.74 18.25
C LYS A 136 0.71 -17.26 19.70
N GLN A 137 0.05 -16.12 19.98
CA GLN A 137 -0.12 -15.61 21.34
C GLN A 137 -0.96 -16.54 22.20
N ILE A 138 -2.08 -17.06 21.69
CA ILE A 138 -2.91 -18.05 22.39
C ILE A 138 -2.10 -19.29 22.74
N ASN A 139 -1.35 -19.85 21.79
CA ASN A 139 -0.52 -21.03 22.03
C ASN A 139 0.59 -20.75 23.06
N ARG A 140 1.19 -19.55 23.03
CA ARG A 140 2.18 -19.15 24.03
C ARG A 140 1.57 -19.07 25.42
N ILE A 141 0.42 -18.40 25.56
CA ILE A 141 -0.29 -18.27 26.83
C ILE A 141 -0.75 -19.65 27.33
N ALA A 142 -1.25 -20.51 26.45
CA ALA A 142 -1.62 -21.88 26.81
C ALA A 142 -0.43 -22.67 27.35
N ALA A 143 0.75 -22.57 26.71
CA ALA A 143 1.97 -23.20 27.19
C ALA A 143 2.47 -22.60 28.52
N GLU A 144 2.28 -21.29 28.75
CA GLU A 144 2.56 -20.65 30.04
C GLU A 144 1.61 -21.16 31.13
N VAL A 145 0.30 -21.28 30.84
CA VAL A 145 -0.69 -21.86 31.76
C VAL A 145 -0.39 -23.33 32.07
N ASP A 146 -0.03 -24.15 31.08
CA ASP A 146 0.34 -25.55 31.28
C ASP A 146 1.58 -25.67 32.15
N ARG A 147 2.58 -24.81 31.93
CA ARG A 147 3.77 -24.74 32.78
C ARG A 147 3.41 -24.37 34.22
N ASP A 148 2.64 -23.31 34.42
CA ASP A 148 2.28 -22.84 35.75
C ASP A 148 1.40 -23.86 36.48
N THR A 149 0.51 -24.55 35.77
CA THR A 149 -0.29 -25.66 36.29
C THR A 149 0.58 -26.85 36.66
N TYR A 150 1.57 -27.19 35.83
CA TYR A 150 2.57 -28.22 36.15
C TYR A 150 3.39 -27.85 37.38
N LEU A 151 3.83 -26.59 37.49
CA LEU A 151 4.54 -26.09 38.67
C LEU A 151 3.64 -26.17 39.91
N LEU A 152 2.38 -25.76 39.84
CA LEU A 152 1.44 -25.85 40.96
C LEU A 152 1.21 -27.30 41.41
N ASN A 153 1.00 -28.22 40.47
CA ASN A 153 0.75 -29.63 40.77
C ASN A 153 2.00 -30.37 41.28
N ASN A 154 3.20 -29.95 40.86
CA ASN A 154 4.47 -30.54 41.28
C ASN A 154 5.20 -29.73 42.35
N VAL A 155 4.65 -28.60 42.80
CA VAL A 155 4.96 -28.02 44.11
C VAL A 155 4.37 -28.94 45.15
N VAL A 156 5.03 -30.09 45.28
CA VAL A 156 4.97 -30.89 46.48
C VAL A 156 5.64 -30.01 47.53
N LEU A 157 4.83 -29.29 48.33
CA LEU A 157 5.22 -29.00 49.71
C LEU A 157 5.45 -30.36 50.34
N ALA A 158 6.62 -30.96 50.13
CA ALA A 158 6.95 -32.29 50.61
C ALA A 158 6.91 -32.18 52.13
N PRO A 159 5.82 -32.60 52.80
CA PRO A 159 5.66 -32.31 54.22
C PRO A 159 6.81 -32.99 54.95
N ALA A 160 7.21 -34.18 54.50
CA ALA A 160 8.41 -34.88 54.93
C ALA A 160 9.70 -34.06 54.81
N LYS A 161 9.92 -33.32 53.70
CA LYS A 161 11.11 -32.46 53.53
C LYS A 161 11.05 -31.25 54.47
N LEU A 162 9.85 -30.73 54.71
CA LEU A 162 9.63 -29.62 55.62
C LEU A 162 9.81 -30.04 57.09
N TYR A 163 9.27 -31.20 57.47
CA TYR A 163 9.46 -31.81 58.80
C TYR A 163 10.91 -32.19 59.05
N THR A 164 11.63 -32.74 58.06
CA THR A 164 13.07 -33.04 58.20
C THR A 164 13.90 -31.77 58.35
N GLN A 165 13.63 -30.72 57.57
CA GLN A 165 14.31 -29.44 57.77
C GLN A 165 13.98 -28.79 59.11
N LEU A 166 12.73 -28.87 59.57
CA LEU A 166 12.32 -28.38 60.88
C LEU A 166 12.96 -29.19 62.03
N ALA A 167 13.06 -30.51 61.88
CA ALA A 167 13.71 -31.39 62.84
C ALA A 167 15.22 -31.17 62.90
N ASN A 168 15.86 -30.91 61.76
CA ASN A 168 17.28 -30.55 61.71
C ASN A 168 17.50 -29.20 62.39
N TYR A 169 16.70 -28.19 62.07
CA TYR A 169 16.77 -26.88 62.72
C TYR A 169 16.57 -26.97 64.24
N SER A 170 15.59 -27.75 64.69
CA SER A 170 15.33 -27.90 66.13
C SER A 170 16.46 -28.65 66.83
N SER A 171 17.03 -29.69 66.20
CA SER A 171 18.22 -30.39 66.69
C SER A 171 19.42 -29.46 66.83
N ASP A 172 19.72 -28.66 65.79
CA ASP A 172 20.82 -27.70 65.80
C ASP A 172 20.62 -26.63 66.89
N TRP A 173 19.38 -26.18 67.09
CA TRP A 173 19.03 -25.25 68.16
C TRP A 173 19.20 -25.87 69.55
N PHE A 174 18.78 -27.13 69.77
CA PHE A 174 19.00 -27.83 71.03
C PHE A 174 20.48 -28.10 71.29
N GLN A 175 21.26 -28.42 70.26
CA GLN A 175 22.70 -28.56 70.36
C GLN A 175 23.37 -27.22 70.71
N PHE A 176 22.90 -26.12 70.14
CA PHE A 176 23.37 -24.79 70.51
C PHE A 176 23.06 -24.48 71.99
N ILE A 177 21.84 -24.76 72.44
CA ILE A 177 21.44 -24.56 73.84
C ILE A 177 22.26 -25.44 74.80
N SER A 178 22.53 -26.70 74.44
CA SER A 178 23.29 -27.61 75.31
C SER A 178 24.78 -27.26 75.41
N GLN A 179 25.30 -26.50 74.46
CA GLN A 179 26.66 -25.94 74.51
C GLN A 179 26.74 -24.63 75.30
N LEU A 180 25.61 -24.06 75.73
CA LEU A 180 25.63 -22.91 76.62
C LEU A 180 26.19 -23.36 77.99
N PRO A 181 27.14 -22.60 78.57
CA PRO A 181 27.64 -22.90 79.92
C PRO A 181 26.48 -22.96 80.90
N GLU A 182 26.52 -23.92 81.84
CA GLU A 182 25.55 -23.92 82.95
C GLU A 182 25.50 -22.51 83.56
N PRO A 183 24.30 -21.96 83.82
CA PRO A 183 24.20 -20.65 84.43
C PRO A 183 25.01 -20.66 85.73
N PRO A 184 25.86 -19.64 85.98
CA PRO A 184 26.71 -19.62 87.16
C PRO A 184 25.81 -19.81 88.38
N LYS A 185 26.02 -20.89 89.16
CA LYS A 185 25.24 -21.20 90.37
C LYS A 185 25.08 -19.91 91.16
N THR A 186 23.87 -19.37 91.13
CA THR A 186 23.59 -18.06 91.68
C THR A 186 23.95 -18.11 93.16
N ARG A 187 24.52 -17.03 93.67
CA ARG A 187 25.02 -16.81 95.05
C ARG A 187 24.03 -17.20 96.18
N LEU A 188 22.80 -17.59 95.83
CA LEU A 188 21.69 -17.99 96.68
C LEU A 188 21.75 -19.48 97.13
N GLU A 189 22.44 -20.38 96.43
CA GLU A 189 22.66 -21.75 96.94
C GLU A 189 23.81 -21.82 97.96
N GLN A 190 24.85 -21.00 97.81
CA GLN A 190 25.96 -20.94 98.77
C GLN A 190 25.61 -20.13 100.05
N ALA A 191 24.65 -19.21 99.98
CA ALA A 191 24.14 -18.47 101.14
C ALA A 191 23.13 -19.28 102.00
N ASN A 192 22.47 -20.28 101.40
CA ASN A 192 21.49 -21.12 102.08
C ASN A 192 22.06 -22.38 102.75
N VAL A 193 23.37 -22.66 102.66
CA VAL A 193 23.98 -23.74 103.47
C VAL A 193 24.52 -23.20 104.80
N GLY A 194 25.01 -21.96 104.84
CA GLY A 194 25.56 -21.33 106.06
C GLY A 194 24.52 -20.79 107.05
N THR A 195 23.32 -20.45 106.58
CA THR A 195 22.27 -19.84 107.41
C THR A 195 21.37 -20.89 108.08
N TYR A 196 21.13 -22.03 107.41
CA TYR A 196 20.34 -23.12 107.96
C TYR A 196 21.08 -23.88 109.08
N HIS A 197 22.40 -24.02 109.00
CA HIS A 197 23.20 -24.60 110.09
C HIS A 197 23.17 -23.75 111.37
N LYS A 198 23.24 -22.41 111.25
CA LYS A 198 23.19 -21.51 112.41
C LYS A 198 21.79 -21.40 113.03
N VAL A 199 20.73 -21.59 112.26
CA VAL A 199 19.34 -21.61 112.77
C VAL A 199 19.01 -22.96 113.42
N LEU A 200 19.46 -24.09 112.85
CA LEU A 200 19.24 -25.42 113.43
C LEU A 200 20.04 -25.68 114.72
N GLN A 201 21.26 -25.12 114.83
CA GLN A 201 22.05 -25.19 116.06
C GLN A 201 21.47 -24.33 117.20
N LYS A 202 20.80 -23.22 116.86
CA LYS A 202 20.06 -22.35 117.82
C LYS A 202 18.69 -22.93 118.19
N ALA A 203 18.16 -23.87 117.40
CA ALA A 203 16.89 -24.57 117.61
C ALA A 203 17.04 -25.94 118.30
N GLY A 204 18.22 -26.29 118.81
CA GLY A 204 18.41 -27.45 119.68
C GLY A 204 18.22 -28.83 119.04
N LEU A 205 18.29 -28.94 117.71
CA LEU A 205 18.15 -30.21 116.99
C LEU A 205 19.52 -30.70 116.50
N LYS A 206 19.95 -31.87 116.99
CA LYS A 206 21.13 -32.58 116.47
C LYS A 206 20.78 -33.13 115.09
N VAL A 207 21.57 -32.74 114.09
CA VAL A 207 21.54 -33.35 112.75
C VAL A 207 22.30 -34.68 112.85
N VAL A 208 21.63 -35.79 112.52
CA VAL A 208 22.23 -37.10 112.23
C VAL A 208 22.48 -37.17 110.74
#